data_AF-A0A2K9P599-F1
#
_entry.id   AF-A0A2K9P599-F1
#
_cell.length_a   1.000
_cell.length_b   1.000
_cell.length_c   1.000
_cell.angle_alpha   90.00
_cell.angle_beta   90.00
_cell.angle_gamma   90.00
#
_symmetry.space_group_name_H-M   'P 1'
#
loop_
_entity.id
_entity.type
_entity.pdbx_description
1 polymer ?
#
loop_
_entity_poly.entity_id
_entity_poly.type
_entity_poly.pdbx_seq_one_letter_code
_entity_poly.pdbx_strand_id
1 'polypeptide(L)' 'MLNNLKAEFVRCNIEPYVGVMNALCCSEKTARNKLNGVSPVTVPEAAKIINKYFPKHSVEYLFIEDLNTSEHK' A
#
# COMPACT_ATOMS: atom_id res chain seq x y z
N MET A 1 7.80 -5.44 0.07
CA MET A 1 7.16 -4.24 0.68
C MET A 1 6.41 -3.48 -0.40
N LEU A 2 5.48 -2.57 -0.06
CA LEU A 2 4.73 -1.77 -1.06
C LEU A 2 5.39 -0.38 -1.26
N ASN A 3 6.58 -0.33 -1.86
CA ASN A 3 7.34 0.92 -1.97
C ASN A 3 6.68 1.97 -2.88
N ASN A 4 6.08 1.54 -3.99
CA ASN A 4 5.40 2.46 -4.91
C ASN A 4 4.20 3.14 -4.25
N LEU A 5 3.35 2.37 -3.57
CA LEU A 5 2.23 2.93 -2.82
C LEU A 5 2.69 3.94 -1.76
N LYS A 6 3.77 3.63 -1.02
CA LYS A 6 4.35 4.56 -0.03
C LYS A 6 4.84 5.85 -0.69
N ALA A 7 5.54 5.75 -1.82
CA ALA A 7 6.07 6.90 -2.54
C ALA A 7 4.96 7.83 -3.04
N GLU A 8 3.87 7.27 -3.58
CA GLU A 8 2.72 8.07 -4.03
C GLU A 8 2.01 8.79 -2.87
N PHE A 9 1.87 8.14 -1.72
CA PHE A 9 1.33 8.82 -0.53
C PHE A 9 2.21 10.00 -0.09
N VAL A 10 3.53 9.80 -0.03
CA VAL A 10 4.49 10.86 0.32
C VAL A 10 4.46 12.00 -0.70
N ARG A 11 4.34 11.72 -2.01
CA ARG A 11 4.17 12.74 -3.07
C ARG A 11 2.91 13.58 -2.86
N CYS A 12 1.86 13.01 -2.28
CA CYS A 12 0.63 13.70 -1.92
C CYS A 12 0.67 14.37 -0.52
N ASN A 13 1.82 14.41 0.16
CA ASN A 13 1.96 14.89 1.55
C ASN A 13 1.08 14.13 2.55
N ILE A 14 0.86 12.83 2.32
CA ILE A 14 0.11 11.95 3.21
C ILE A 14 1.06 10.90 3.76
N GLU A 15 1.06 10.72 5.07
CA GLU A 15 1.75 9.60 5.70
C GLU A 15 1.16 8.27 5.20
N PRO A 16 1.95 7.33 4.65
CA PRO A 16 1.42 6.13 4.00
C PRO A 16 0.46 5.31 4.88
N TYR A 17 0.79 5.15 6.16
CA TYR A 17 -0.07 4.41 7.09
C TYR A 17 -1.39 5.13 7.35
N VAL A 18 -1.40 6.47 7.41
CA VAL A 18 -2.60 7.28 7.56
C VAL A 18 -3.51 7.14 6.33
N GLY A 19 -2.92 7.16 5.13
CA GLY A 19 -3.65 6.92 3.89
C GLY A 19 -4.35 5.55 3.87
N VAL A 20 -3.64 4.49 4.26
CA VAL A 20 -4.21 3.14 4.33
C VAL A 20 -5.28 3.01 5.43
N MET A 21 -5.04 3.57 6.62
CA MET A 21 -6.05 3.60 7.70
C MET A 21 -7.35 4.26 7.24
N ASN A 22 -7.24 5.42 6.59
CA ASN A 22 -8.38 6.18 6.10
C ASN A 22 -9.09 5.48 4.93
N ALA A 23 -8.38 4.72 4.09
CA ALA A 23 -9.00 3.96 3.00
C ALA A 23 -9.71 2.69 3.50
N LEU A 24 -9.15 2.01 4.49
CA LEU A 24 -9.60 0.68 4.91
C LEU A 24 -10.37 0.67 6.24
N CYS A 25 -10.44 1.81 6.93
CA CYS A 25 -10.98 1.93 8.29
C CYS A 25 -10.34 0.91 9.27
N CYS A 26 -9.02 0.77 9.18
CA CYS A 26 -8.26 -0.19 9.98
C CYS A 26 -7.34 0.53 10.99
N SER A 27 -6.78 -0.24 11.93
CA SER A 27 -5.81 0.30 12.88
C SER A 27 -4.47 0.61 12.22
N GLU A 28 -3.69 1.48 12.85
CA GLU A 28 -2.33 1.81 12.41
C GLU A 28 -1.46 0.56 12.27
N LYS A 29 -1.56 -0.38 13.22
CA LYS A 29 -0.84 -1.66 13.18
C LYS A 29 -1.18 -2.44 11.91
N THR A 30 -2.47 -2.54 11.57
CA THR A 30 -2.92 -3.23 10.35
C THR A 30 -2.42 -2.53 9.09
N ALA A 31 -2.47 -1.19 9.06
CA ALA A 31 -1.97 -0.41 7.94
C ALA A 31 -0.46 -0.61 7.72
N ARG A 32 0.35 -0.54 8.78
CA ARG A 32 1.80 -0.78 8.72
C ARG A 32 2.10 -2.21 8.29
N ASN A 33 1.37 -3.21 8.82
CA ASN A 33 1.54 -4.61 8.42
C ASN A 33 1.30 -4.80 6.92
N LYS A 34 0.24 -4.21 6.36
CA LYS A 34 -0.05 -4.25 4.93
C LYS A 34 1.04 -3.58 4.08
N LEU A 35 1.44 -2.37 4.46
CA LEU A 35 2.49 -1.61 3.76
C LEU A 35 3.86 -2.29 3.79
N ASN A 36 4.15 -3.05 4.85
CA ASN A 36 5.41 -3.77 5.02
C ASN A 36 5.35 -5.21 4.47
N GLY A 37 4.20 -5.67 3.97
CA GLY A 37 4.04 -7.03 3.45
C GLY A 37 3.90 -8.11 4.53
N VAL A 38 3.67 -7.74 5.79
CA VAL A 38 3.38 -8.70 6.88
C VAL A 38 2.01 -9.34 6.68
N SER A 39 1.05 -8.57 6.17
CA SER A 39 -0.26 -9.09 5.75
C SER A 39 -0.57 -8.62 4.33
N PRO A 40 -1.17 -9.46 3.47
CA PRO A 40 -1.47 -9.09 2.10
C PRO A 40 -2.54 -7.99 2.04
N VAL A 41 -2.48 -7.18 0.98
CA VAL A 41 -3.59 -6.32 0.57
C VAL A 41 -4.47 -7.12 -0.39
N THR A 42 -5.74 -7.30 -0.05
CA THR A 42 -6.71 -7.99 -0.91
C THR A 42 -7.16 -7.09 -2.06
N VAL A 43 -7.67 -7.69 -3.14
CA VAL A 43 -8.17 -6.93 -4.30
C VAL A 43 -9.23 -5.86 -3.92
N PRO A 44 -10.23 -6.15 -3.06
CA PRO A 44 -11.19 -5.12 -2.64
C PRO A 44 -10.56 -3.97 -1.84
N GLU A 45 -9.51 -4.25 -1.05
CA GLU A 45 -8.79 -3.22 -0.30
C GLU A 45 -7.93 -2.36 -1.23
N ALA A 46 -7.24 -2.98 -2.20
CA ALA A 46 -6.49 -2.26 -3.22
C ALA A 46 -7.40 -1.31 -4.00
N ALA A 47 -8.58 -1.78 -4.41
CA ALA A 47 -9.57 -0.95 -5.10
C ALA A 47 -10.03 0.25 -4.25
N LYS A 48 -10.23 0.08 -2.94
CA LYS A 48 -10.58 1.20 -2.04
C LYS A 48 -9.49 2.26 -1.97
N ILE A 49 -8.22 1.84 -1.88
CA ILE A 49 -7.07 2.74 -1.83
C ILE A 49 -6.95 3.52 -3.15
N ILE A 50 -7.03 2.82 -4.28
CA ILE A 50 -6.94 3.41 -5.63
C ILE A 50 -8.06 4.43 -5.83
N ASN A 51 -9.31 4.04 -5.62
CA ASN A 51 -10.45 4.91 -5.85
C ASN A 51 -10.44 6.15 -4.97
N LYS A 52 -9.87 6.07 -3.76
CA LYS A 52 -9.81 7.18 -2.82
C LYS A 52 -8.67 8.16 -3.09
N TYR A 53 -7.49 7.66 -3.44
CA TYR A 53 -6.27 8.48 -3.50
C TYR A 53 -5.60 8.52 -4.87
N PHE A 54 -5.66 7.42 -5.63
CA PHE A 54 -4.86 7.25 -6.84
C PHE A 54 -5.69 6.73 -8.03
N PRO A 55 -6.82 7.37 -8.39
CA PRO A 55 -7.74 6.84 -9.41
C PRO A 55 -7.14 6.77 -10.82
N LYS A 56 -5.97 7.38 -11.05
CA LYS A 56 -5.23 7.37 -12.31
C LYS A 56 -4.06 6.38 -12.35
N HIS A 57 -3.76 5.71 -11.24
CA HIS A 57 -2.68 4.74 -11.16
C HIS A 57 -3.23 3.31 -11.28
N SER A 58 -2.44 2.41 -11.85
CA SER A 58 -2.81 1.01 -11.99
C SER A 58 -2.54 0.21 -10.71
N VAL A 59 -3.26 -0.90 -10.54
CA VAL A 59 -3.04 -1.85 -9.44
C VAL A 59 -1.62 -2.39 -9.50
N GLU A 60 -1.18 -2.76 -10.71
CA GLU A 60 0.15 -3.33 -10.98
C GLU A 60 1.25 -2.36 -10.57
N TYR A 61 1.09 -1.06 -10.82
CA TYR A 61 2.09 -0.07 -10.43
C TYR A 61 2.17 0.11 -8.91
N LEU A 62 1.02 0.31 -8.26
CA LEU A 62 0.97 0.65 -6.83
C LEU A 62 1.32 -0.52 -5.92
N PHE A 63 0.91 -1.72 -6.32
CA PHE A 63 1.00 -2.93 -5.51
C PHE A 63 2.03 -3.94 -6.03
N ILE A 64 2.93 -3.52 -6.93
CA ILE A 64 4.11 -4.33 -7.24
C ILE A 64 4.90 -4.56 -5.97
N GLU A 65 5.15 -5.83 -5.66
CA GLU A 65 6.09 -6.17 -4.61
C GLU A 65 7.49 -5.87 -5.12
N ASP A 66 8.30 -5.16 -4.35
CA ASP A 66 9.72 -5.08 -4.65
C ASP A 66 10.28 -6.50 -4.61
N LEU A 67 10.64 -7.00 -5.80
CA LEU A 67 11.50 -8.17 -5.99
C LEU A 67 12.91 -7.83 -5.50
N ASN A 68 13.06 -7.51 -4.21
CA ASN A 68 14.33 -7.72 -3.53
C ASN A 68 14.30 -9.16 -3.02
N THR A 69 14.68 -10.04 -3.92
CA THR A 69 15.02 -11.44 -3.69
C THR A 69 15.98 -11.54 -2.50
N SER A 70 15.47 -11.76 -1.30
CA SER A 70 16.25 -12.48 -0.30
C SER A 70 16.14 -13.96 -0.64
N GLU A 71 17.01 -14.40 -1.55
CA GLU A 71 17.46 -15.80 -1.58
C GLU A 71 18.10 -16.06 -0.21
N HIS A 72 17.31 -16.56 0.74
CA HIS A 72 17.86 -17.29 1.87
C HIS A 72 17.77 -18.77 1.56
N LYS A 73 18.91 -19.24 1.04
CA LYS A 73 19.36 -20.63 0.96
C LYS A 73 19.26 -21.35 2.30
#